data_AF-A0A2Z5BJH8-F1
#
_entry.id   AF-A0A2Z5BJH8-F1
#
_cell.length_a   1.000
_cell.length_b   1.000
_cell.length_c   1.000
_cell.angle_alpha   90.00
_cell.angle_beta   90.00
_cell.angle_gamma   90.00
#
_symmetry.space_group_name_H-M   'P 1'
#
loop_
_entity.id
_entity.type
_entity.pdbx_description
1 polymer ?
#
loop_
_entity_poly.entity_id
_entity_poly.type
_entity_poly.pdbx_seq_one_letter_code
_entity_poly.pdbx_strand_id
1 'polypeptide(L)'
;MSPLERFLARLGIAPFNPSNELHALLWDALKDAGHEPQMEKLIITRGVLARAHQDAAAAVGVARSKYETTLKERKRAEIEAGRSVSAATVIADADAQPHRNQMHEAEALWRGLKEHLRTVDKDIDKTRSDVVDARQMRSVETYGGGA
;
A
#
# COMPACT_ATOMS: atom_id res chain seq x y z
N MET A 1 -4.84 -4.70 -23.62
CA MET A 1 -4.75 -5.04 -22.18
C MET A 1 -4.13 -6.42 -22.04
N SER A 2 -2.89 -6.50 -21.54
CA SER A 2 -2.13 -7.75 -21.39
C SER A 2 -2.70 -8.65 -20.27
N PRO A 3 -2.38 -9.96 -20.23
CA PRO A 3 -2.75 -10.83 -19.11
C PRO A 3 -2.29 -10.28 -17.75
N LEU A 4 -1.10 -9.67 -17.71
CA LEU A 4 -0.55 -9.05 -16.52
C LEU A 4 -1.33 -7.79 -16.11
N GLU A 5 -1.68 -6.91 -17.05
CA GLU A 5 -2.55 -5.76 -16.76
C GLU A 5 -3.92 -6.19 -16.24
N ARG A 6 -4.49 -7.30 -16.74
CA ARG A 6 -5.75 -7.87 -16.24
C ARG A 6 -5.61 -8.40 -14.82
N PHE A 7 -4.49 -9.06 -14.51
CA PHE A 7 -4.20 -9.52 -13.17
C PHE A 7 -4.05 -8.35 -12.18
N LEU A 8 -3.29 -7.31 -12.54
CA LEU A 8 -3.13 -6.10 -11.72
C LEU A 8 -4.45 -5.32 -11.55
N ALA A 9 -5.26 -5.23 -12.61
CA ALA A 9 -6.58 -4.59 -12.54
C ALA A 9 -7.52 -5.31 -11.57
N ARG A 10 -7.49 -6.64 -11.54
CA ARG A 10 -8.28 -7.46 -10.59
C ARG A 10 -7.91 -7.18 -9.13
N LEU A 11 -6.66 -6.79 -8.88
CA LEU A 11 -6.16 -6.40 -7.55
C LEU A 11 -6.44 -4.92 -7.21
N GLY A 12 -7.17 -4.22 -8.07
CA GLY A 12 -7.52 -2.81 -7.89
C GLY A 12 -6.40 -1.83 -8.24
N ILE A 13 -5.33 -2.28 -8.90
CA ILE A 13 -4.15 -1.46 -9.26
C ILE A 13 -4.34 -0.82 -10.67
N ALA A 14 -5.59 -0.68 -11.13
CA ALA A 14 -5.93 -0.08 -12.41
C ALA A 14 -6.43 1.36 -12.26
N PRO A 15 -6.20 2.24 -13.26
CA PRO A 15 -5.51 1.97 -14.53
C PRO A 15 -3.99 1.80 -14.36
N PHE A 16 -3.40 0.87 -15.11
CA PHE A 16 -1.95 0.66 -15.10
C PHE A 16 -1.23 1.85 -15.75
N ASN A 17 -0.34 2.50 -15.01
CA ASN A 17 0.49 3.59 -15.50
C ASN A 17 1.98 3.21 -15.40
N PRO A 18 2.69 2.92 -16.51
CA PRO A 18 4.10 2.54 -16.47
C PRO A 18 5.03 3.68 -15.99
N SER A 19 4.57 4.93 -16.02
CA SER A 19 5.30 6.06 -15.44
C SER A 19 5.20 6.11 -13.92
N ASN A 20 4.32 5.31 -13.30
CA ASN A 20 4.26 5.16 -11.86
C ASN A 20 5.29 4.09 -11.41
N GLU A 21 6.16 4.46 -10.47
CA GLU A 21 7.24 3.59 -9.99
C GLU A 21 6.73 2.26 -9.41
N LEU A 22 5.65 2.27 -8.63
CA LEU A 22 5.06 1.04 -8.08
C LEU A 22 4.59 0.11 -9.19
N HIS A 23 3.98 0.67 -10.23
CA HIS A 23 3.47 -0.09 -11.36
C HIS A 23 4.62 -0.68 -12.19
N ALA A 24 5.69 0.09 -12.39
CA ALA A 24 6.91 -0.40 -13.03
C ALA A 24 7.55 -1.54 -12.23
N LEU A 25 7.67 -1.40 -10.90
CA LEU A 25 8.20 -2.45 -10.02
C LEU A 25 7.33 -3.73 -10.05
N LEU A 26 6.01 -3.57 -10.00
CA LEU A 26 5.07 -4.69 -10.12
C LEU A 26 5.18 -5.37 -11.49
N TRP A 27 5.30 -4.59 -12.55
CA TRP A 27 5.48 -5.11 -13.90
C TRP A 27 6.79 -5.89 -14.01
N ASP A 28 7.90 -5.32 -13.58
CA ASP A 28 9.21 -5.97 -13.62
C ASP A 28 9.26 -7.24 -12.78
N ALA A 29 8.59 -7.27 -11.63
CA ALA A 29 8.53 -8.45 -10.79
C ALA A 29 7.66 -9.58 -11.40
N LEU A 30 6.68 -9.24 -12.24
CA LEU A 30 5.69 -10.20 -12.75
C LEU A 30 5.84 -10.54 -14.24
N LYS A 31 6.62 -9.78 -15.01
CA LYS A 31 6.75 -9.97 -16.48
C LYS A 31 7.25 -11.37 -16.84
N ASP A 32 8.16 -11.92 -16.04
CA ASP A 32 8.74 -13.25 -16.24
C ASP A 32 7.90 -14.36 -15.56
N ALA A 33 7.00 -13.98 -14.66
CA ALA A 33 6.11 -14.89 -13.95
C ALA A 33 4.88 -15.30 -14.77
N GLY A 34 4.85 -15.05 -16.08
CA GLY A 34 3.67 -15.26 -16.94
C GLY A 34 3.09 -16.69 -16.86
N HIS A 35 3.96 -17.69 -16.75
CA HIS A 35 3.60 -19.11 -16.66
C HIS A 35 3.42 -19.63 -15.23
N GLU A 36 3.77 -18.82 -14.23
CA GLU A 36 3.69 -19.25 -12.85
C GLU A 36 2.24 -19.47 -12.38
N PRO A 37 2.01 -20.37 -11.42
CA PRO A 37 0.72 -20.54 -10.78
C PRO A 37 0.19 -19.23 -10.21
N GLN A 38 -1.13 -19.10 -10.17
CA GLN A 38 -1.82 -17.92 -9.63
C GLN A 38 -1.34 -17.55 -8.22
N MET A 39 -1.09 -18.55 -7.37
CA MET A 39 -0.57 -18.36 -6.01
C MET A 39 0.80 -17.66 -6.00
N GLU A 40 1.70 -18.08 -6.87
CA GLU A 40 3.06 -17.54 -6.93
C GLU A 40 3.03 -16.06 -7.36
N LYS A 41 2.20 -15.74 -8.36
CA LYS A 41 1.95 -14.34 -8.79
C LYS A 41 1.43 -13.47 -7.64
N LEU A 42 0.54 -14.00 -6.80
CA LEU A 42 0.03 -13.30 -5.62
C LEU A 42 1.10 -13.10 -4.55
N ILE A 43 1.96 -14.10 -4.30
CA ILE A 43 3.08 -14.01 -3.34
C ILE A 43 4.09 -12.94 -3.79
N ILE A 44 4.48 -12.94 -5.08
CA ILE A 44 5.38 -11.94 -5.66
C ILE A 44 4.77 -10.53 -5.50
N THR A 45 3.50 -10.38 -5.87
CA THR A 45 2.78 -9.10 -5.76
C THR A 45 2.73 -8.59 -4.32
N ARG A 46 2.43 -9.49 -3.37
CA ARG A 46 2.45 -9.18 -1.94
C ARG A 46 3.83 -8.70 -1.48
N GLY A 47 4.90 -9.34 -1.93
CA GLY A 47 6.27 -8.94 -1.62
C GLY A 47 6.60 -7.52 -2.06
N VAL A 48 6.28 -7.18 -3.31
CA VAL A 48 6.50 -5.83 -3.85
C VAL A 48 5.68 -4.78 -3.09
N LEU A 49 4.39 -5.05 -2.88
CA LEU A 49 3.50 -4.14 -2.14
C LEU A 49 3.92 -3.98 -0.67
N ALA A 50 4.42 -5.04 -0.02
CA ALA A 50 4.85 -4.99 1.36
C ALA A 50 6.08 -4.09 1.52
N ARG A 51 7.03 -4.18 0.59
CA ARG A 51 8.20 -3.29 0.56
C ARG A 51 7.78 -1.84 0.31
N ALA A 52 6.97 -1.58 -0.72
CA ALA A 52 6.45 -0.25 -0.99
C ALA A 52 5.68 0.34 0.22
N HIS A 53 4.92 -0.49 0.94
CA HIS A 53 4.20 -0.07 2.14
C HIS A 53 5.15 0.29 3.30
N GLN A 54 6.27 -0.43 3.47
CA GLN A 54 7.30 -0.07 4.45
C GLN A 54 7.98 1.25 4.10
N ASP A 55 8.32 1.45 2.83
CA ASP A 55 8.92 2.69 2.34
C ASP A 55 7.97 3.89 2.52
N ALA A 56 6.68 3.70 2.21
CA ALA A 56 5.64 4.70 2.44
C ALA A 56 5.44 5.00 3.94
N ALA A 57 5.52 4.00 4.81
CA ALA A 57 5.45 4.20 6.26
C ALA A 57 6.64 5.03 6.79
N ALA A 58 7.84 4.79 6.27
CA ALA A 58 9.02 5.60 6.58
C ALA A 58 8.83 7.05 6.12
N ALA A 59 8.29 7.26 4.90
CA ALA A 59 7.98 8.59 4.38
C ALA A 59 6.97 9.35 5.25
N VAL A 60 5.91 8.67 5.73
CA VAL A 60 4.95 9.24 6.70
C VAL A 60 5.67 9.66 7.99
N GLY A 61 6.56 8.80 8.52
CA GLY A 61 7.34 9.12 9.71
C GLY A 61 8.20 10.38 9.54
N VAL A 62 8.87 10.52 8.40
CA VAL A 62 9.67 11.70 8.07
C VAL A 62 8.80 12.95 7.90
N ALA A 63 7.71 12.86 7.15
CA ALA A 63 6.81 13.99 6.92
C ALA A 63 6.16 14.49 8.22
N ARG A 64 5.72 13.56 9.07
CA ARG A 64 5.19 13.87 10.40
C ARG A 64 6.24 14.54 11.28
N SER A 65 7.46 14.03 11.31
CA SER A 65 8.55 14.63 12.07
C SER A 65 8.84 16.07 11.62
N LYS A 66 8.88 16.32 10.30
CA LYS A 66 9.06 17.68 9.76
C LYS A 66 7.93 18.62 10.19
N TYR A 67 6.68 18.18 10.04
CA TYR A 67 5.52 18.96 10.48
C TYR A 67 5.58 19.31 11.97
N GLU A 68 5.84 18.34 12.83
CA GLU A 68 5.89 18.56 14.28
C GLU A 68 7.07 19.45 14.70
N THR A 69 8.22 19.32 14.05
CA THR A 69 9.40 20.16 14.30
C THR A 69 9.14 21.60 13.89
N THR A 70 8.69 21.86 12.66
CA THR A 70 8.38 23.20 12.18
C THR A 70 7.33 23.89 13.05
N LEU A 71 6.28 23.15 13.43
CA LEU A 71 5.24 23.67 14.31
C LEU A 71 5.81 24.10 15.68
N LYS A 72 6.65 23.27 16.30
CA LYS A 72 7.27 23.57 17.60
C LYS A 72 8.25 24.74 17.51
N GLU A 73 9.13 24.74 16.53
CA GLU A 73 10.14 25.79 16.33
C GLU A 73 9.48 27.14 16.05
N ARG A 74 8.47 27.14 15.18
CA ARG A 74 7.77 28.38 14.84
C ARG A 74 6.96 28.92 16.01
N LYS A 75 6.27 28.05 16.73
CA LYS A 75 5.53 28.42 17.95
C LYS A 75 6.47 29.00 19.00
N ARG A 76 7.64 28.39 19.19
CA ARG A 76 8.66 28.87 20.13
C ARG A 76 9.17 30.25 19.72
N ALA A 77 9.53 30.44 18.46
CA ALA A 77 10.01 31.73 17.94
C ALA A 77 8.98 32.86 18.13
N GLU A 78 7.69 32.59 17.90
CA GLU A 78 6.63 33.59 18.08
C GLU A 78 6.36 33.92 19.55
N ILE A 79 6.50 32.95 20.46
CA ILE A 79 6.43 33.20 21.91
C ILE A 79 7.63 34.03 22.37
N GLU A 80 8.85 33.71 21.90
CA GLU A 80 10.07 34.48 22.18
C GLU A 80 9.99 35.91 21.61
N ALA A 81 9.27 36.11 20.50
CA ALA A 81 8.95 37.42 19.95
C ALA A 81 7.86 38.20 20.73
N GLY A 82 7.38 37.67 21.86
CA GLY A 82 6.43 38.33 22.76
C GLY A 82 4.96 38.18 22.39
N ARG A 83 4.61 37.27 21.46
CA ARG A 83 3.20 36.98 21.16
C ARG A 83 2.56 36.10 22.22
N SER A 84 1.24 36.20 22.34
CA SER A 84 0.46 35.26 23.15
C SER A 84 0.56 33.84 22.59
N VAL A 85 0.42 32.83 23.46
CA VAL A 85 0.45 31.41 23.07
C VAL A 85 -0.60 31.08 22.00
N SER A 86 -1.77 31.73 22.06
CA SER A 86 -2.83 31.55 21.07
C SER A 86 -2.44 32.09 19.70
N ALA A 87 -1.92 33.32 19.63
CA ALA A 87 -1.45 33.92 18.38
C ALA A 87 -0.26 33.15 17.78
N ALA A 88 0.68 32.72 18.63
CA ALA A 88 1.82 31.89 18.21
C ALA A 88 1.39 30.54 17.63
N THR A 89 0.35 29.91 18.19
CA THR A 89 -0.17 28.63 17.68
C THR A 89 -0.79 28.79 16.29
N VAL A 90 -1.61 29.83 16.08
CA VAL A 90 -2.24 30.08 14.78
C VAL A 90 -1.20 30.34 13.68
N ILE A 91 -0.16 31.12 13.98
CA ILE A 91 0.91 31.41 13.00
C ILE A 91 1.74 30.16 12.72
N ALA A 92 2.10 29.40 13.76
CA ALA A 92 2.86 28.18 13.59
C ALA A 92 2.09 27.11 12.80
N ASP A 93 0.78 26.98 13.02
CA ASP A 93 -0.08 26.09 12.24
C ASP A 93 -0.15 26.52 10.76
N ALA A 94 -0.27 27.83 10.51
CA ALA A 94 -0.28 28.37 9.14
C ALA A 94 1.04 28.11 8.40
N ASP A 95 2.18 28.32 9.07
CA ASP A 95 3.50 28.10 8.49
C ASP A 95 3.83 26.60 8.33
N ALA A 96 3.29 25.74 9.20
CA ALA A 96 3.44 24.30 9.12
C ALA A 96 2.46 23.63 8.13
N GLN A 97 1.50 24.38 7.59
CA GLN A 97 0.46 23.86 6.69
C GLN A 97 1.01 23.11 5.45
N PRO A 98 2.10 23.54 4.77
CA PRO A 98 2.68 22.79 3.68
C PRO A 98 3.18 21.41 4.11
N HIS A 99 3.81 21.31 5.29
CA HIS A 99 4.28 20.04 5.83
C HIS A 99 3.13 19.15 6.28
N ARG A 100 2.04 19.73 6.77
CA ARG A 100 0.81 19.00 7.07
C ARG A 100 0.20 18.38 5.81
N ASN A 101 0.16 19.12 4.70
CA ASN A 101 -0.33 18.61 3.43
C ASN A 101 0.54 17.43 2.94
N GLN A 102 1.87 17.58 2.98
CA GLN A 102 2.81 16.50 2.63
C GLN A 102 2.63 15.25 3.51
N MET A 103 2.39 15.45 4.82
CA MET A 103 2.09 14.35 5.74
C MET A 103 0.80 13.63 5.33
N HIS A 104 -0.27 14.36 5.03
CA HIS A 104 -1.54 13.77 4.59
C HIS A 104 -1.43 13.03 3.25
N GLU A 105 -0.66 13.57 2.31
CA GLU A 105 -0.38 12.91 1.02
C GLU A 105 0.38 11.59 1.24
N ALA A 106 1.42 11.61 2.07
CA ALA A 106 2.16 10.40 2.44
C ALA A 106 1.25 9.38 3.15
N GLU A 107 0.38 9.83 4.06
CA GLU A 107 -0.58 8.96 4.76
C GLU A 107 -1.60 8.34 3.80
N ALA A 108 -2.09 9.11 2.82
CA ALA A 108 -3.03 8.62 1.82
C ALA A 108 -2.40 7.50 0.97
N LEU A 109 -1.14 7.69 0.53
CA LEU A 109 -0.38 6.67 -0.18
C LEU A 109 -0.18 5.41 0.67
N TRP A 110 0.24 5.57 1.93
CA TRP A 110 0.44 4.46 2.86
C TRP A 110 -0.86 3.66 3.10
N ARG A 111 -1.98 4.35 3.31
CA ARG A 111 -3.31 3.71 3.47
C ARG A 111 -3.76 3.01 2.19
N GLY A 112 -3.52 3.60 1.02
CA GLY A 112 -3.82 2.99 -0.28
C GLY A 112 -3.07 1.67 -0.48
N LEU A 113 -1.76 1.66 -0.21
CA LEU A 113 -0.92 0.46 -0.26
C LEU A 113 -1.39 -0.62 0.72
N LYS A 114 -1.81 -0.23 1.93
CA LYS A 114 -2.37 -1.15 2.92
C LYS A 114 -3.65 -1.84 2.42
N GLU A 115 -4.52 -1.13 1.71
CA GLU A 115 -5.75 -1.73 1.16
C GLU A 115 -5.45 -2.67 -0.03
N HIS A 116 -4.47 -2.34 -0.87
CA HIS A 116 -4.00 -3.27 -1.91
C HIS A 116 -3.42 -4.56 -1.30
N LEU A 117 -2.60 -4.45 -0.24
CA LEU A 117 -2.10 -5.61 0.51
C LEU A 117 -3.24 -6.47 1.05
N ARG A 118 -4.26 -5.84 1.65
CA ARG A 118 -5.43 -6.55 2.15
C ARG A 118 -6.18 -7.30 1.05
N THR A 119 -6.30 -6.71 -0.13
CA THR A 119 -6.91 -7.36 -1.30
C THR A 119 -6.11 -8.58 -1.73
N VAL A 120 -4.78 -8.46 -1.78
CA VAL A 120 -3.89 -9.57 -2.15
C VAL A 120 -3.93 -10.70 -1.11
N ASP A 121 -3.91 -10.36 0.18
CA ASP A 121 -4.01 -11.35 1.27
C ASP A 121 -5.34 -12.13 1.19
N LYS A 122 -6.47 -11.45 0.95
CA LYS A 122 -7.76 -12.11 0.73
C LYS A 122 -7.73 -13.07 -0.48
N ASP A 123 -7.10 -12.66 -1.57
CA ASP A 123 -6.96 -13.48 -2.76
C ASP A 123 -6.07 -14.71 -2.54
N ILE A 124 -5.01 -14.58 -1.74
CA ILE A 124 -4.16 -15.69 -1.32
C ILE A 124 -4.98 -16.68 -0.51
N ASP A 125 -5.73 -16.20 0.49
CA ASP A 125 -6.55 -17.07 1.35
C ASP A 125 -7.64 -17.78 0.55
N LYS A 126 -8.30 -17.08 -0.38
CA LYS A 126 -9.25 -17.70 -1.31
C LYS A 126 -8.59 -18.78 -2.17
N THR A 127 -7.43 -18.49 -2.76
CA THR A 127 -6.71 -19.45 -3.61
C THR A 127 -6.29 -20.69 -2.80
N ARG A 128 -5.95 -20.54 -1.51
CA ARG A 128 -5.70 -21.68 -0.61
C ARG A 128 -6.96 -22.52 -0.38
N SER A 129 -8.09 -21.87 -0.11
CA SER A 129 -9.38 -22.56 0.07
C SER A 129 -9.79 -23.33 -1.18
N ASP A 130 -9.75 -22.69 -2.36
CA ASP A 130 -10.13 -23.30 -3.63
C ASP A 130 -9.29 -24.57 -3.92
N VAL A 131 -8.00 -24.57 -3.58
CA VAL A 131 -7.12 -25.75 -3.71
C VAL A 131 -7.52 -26.88 -2.76
N VAL A 132 -7.93 -26.55 -1.53
CA VAL A 132 -8.41 -27.54 -0.55
C VAL A 132 -9.74 -28.14 -1.01
N ASP A 133 -10.69 -27.31 -1.44
CA ASP A 133 -12.01 -27.75 -1.91
C ASP A 133 -11.87 -28.65 -3.14
N ALA A 134 -11.01 -28.28 -4.10
CA ALA A 134 -10.71 -29.11 -5.27
C ALA A 134 -10.04 -30.44 -4.92
N ARG A 135 -9.30 -30.54 -3.80
CA ARG A 135 -8.77 -31.82 -3.32
C ARG A 135 -9.87 -32.66 -2.67
N GLN A 136 -10.75 -32.04 -1.90
CA GLN A 136 -11.87 -32.74 -1.25
C GLN A 136 -12.85 -33.31 -2.29
N MET A 137 -13.24 -32.54 -3.31
CA MET A 137 -14.12 -33.04 -4.37
C MET A 137 -13.51 -34.24 -5.11
N ARG A 138 -12.22 -34.19 -5.47
CA ARG A 138 -11.51 -35.32 -6.07
C ARG A 138 -11.48 -36.55 -5.14
N SER A 139 -11.33 -36.35 -3.83
CA SER A 139 -11.37 -37.46 -2.87
C SER A 139 -12.76 -38.09 -2.76
N VAL A 140 -13.83 -37.30 -2.85
CA VAL A 140 -15.22 -37.78 -2.85
C VAL A 140 -15.55 -38.53 -4.14
N GLU A 141 -15.09 -38.07 -5.30
CA GLU A 141 -15.22 -38.81 -6.57
C GLU A 141 -14.47 -40.15 -6.55
N THR A 142 -13.30 -40.20 -5.90
CA THR A 142 -12.49 -41.42 -5.80
C THR A 142 -13.05 -42.43 -4.80
N TYR A 143 -13.79 -41.98 -3.77
CA TYR A 143 -14.38 -42.84 -2.73
C TYR A 143 -15.88 -43.14 -2.93
N GLY A 144 -16.59 -42.31 -3.72
CA GLY A 144 -18.02 -42.45 -4.05
C GLY A 144 -18.30 -43.02 -5.45
N GLY A 145 -17.26 -43.17 -6.29
CA GLY A 145 -17.31 -43.92 -7.54
C GLY A 145 -17.25 -45.43 -7.26
N GLY A 146 -18.40 -45.99 -6.86
CA GLY A 146 -18.54 -47.41 -6.52
C GLY A 146 -18.13 -48.37 -7.64
N ALA A 147 -17.57 -49.50 -7.20
CA ALA A 147 -17.85 -50.79 -7.81
C ALA A 147 -19.25 -51.27 -7.40
#